data_AF-A4CQJ4-F1
#
_entry.id   AF-A4CQJ4-F1
#
_cell.length_a   1.000
_cell.length_b   1.000
_cell.length_c   1.000
_cell.angle_alpha   90.00
_cell.angle_beta   90.00
_cell.angle_gamma   90.00
#
_symmetry.space_group_name_H-M   'P 1'
#
loop_
_entity.id
_entity.type
_entity.pdbx_description
1 polymer ?
#
loop_
_entity_poly.entity_id
_entity_poly.type
_entity_poly.pdbx_seq_one_letter_code
_entity_poly.pdbx_strand_id
1 'polypeptide(L)' 'MSDSAQPRFGFVNFAETWNGRLAMLGFVIGLGTELLTGQGILSQIGLG' A
#
# COMPACT_ATOMS: atom_id res chain seq x y z
N MET A 1 20.17 18.51 22.63
CA MET A 1 19.03 19.45 22.62
C MET A 1 18.84 19.96 21.19
N SER A 2 17.93 19.33 20.43
CA SER A 2 17.26 19.83 19.22
C SER A 2 16.34 18.69 18.74
N ASP A 3 15.26 18.47 19.49
CA ASP A 3 14.17 17.59 19.06
C ASP A 3 13.40 18.37 18.00
N SER A 4 13.92 18.34 16.77
CA SER A 4 13.30 18.96 15.61
C SER A 4 12.06 18.15 15.30
N ALA A 5 10.93 18.48 15.91
CA ALA A 5 9.63 17.89 15.65
C ALA A 5 9.29 18.10 14.17
N GLN A 6 9.75 17.18 13.32
CA GLN A 6 9.40 17.15 11.91
C GLN A 6 7.88 17.05 11.85
N PRO A 7 7.20 17.95 11.15
CA PRO A 7 5.75 17.88 11.01
C PRO A 7 5.41 16.50 10.45
N ARG A 8 4.69 15.69 11.24
CA ARG A 8 4.32 14.30 10.89
C ARG A 8 3.04 14.21 10.06
N PHE A 9 2.37 15.35 9.86
CA PHE A 9 1.07 15.47 9.20
C PHE A 9 1.15 16.45 8.03
N GLY A 10 0.58 16.06 6.89
CA GLY A 10 0.62 16.80 5.62
C GLY A 10 1.37 16.05 4.51
N PHE A 11 1.63 16.73 3.39
CA PHE A 11 2.50 16.24 2.30
C PHE A 11 3.97 16.36 2.72
N VAL A 12 4.36 15.56 3.70
CA VAL A 12 5.72 15.51 4.24
C VAL A 12 6.41 14.23 3.76
N ASN A 13 7.72 14.29 3.57
CA ASN A 13 8.51 13.17 3.05
C ASN A 13 8.30 11.85 3.82
N PHE A 14 8.00 11.95 5.13
CA PHE A 14 7.60 10.81 5.95
C PHE A 14 6.30 10.15 5.45
N ALA A 15 5.25 10.93 5.21
CA ALA A 15 3.96 10.44 4.73
C ALA A 15 4.08 9.88 3.30
N GLU A 16 4.84 10.53 2.42
CA GLU A 16 5.10 10.04 1.06
C GLU A 16 5.83 8.69 1.05
N THR A 17 6.87 8.54 1.87
CA THR A 17 7.61 7.28 2.01
C THR A 17 6.70 6.17 2.54
N TRP A 18 5.87 6.47 3.54
CA TRP A 18 4.92 5.50 4.09
C TRP A 18 3.84 5.10 3.06
N ASN A 19 3.24 6.06 2.37
CA ASN A 19 2.25 5.82 1.32
C ASN A 19 2.84 4.98 0.16
N GLY A 20 4.07 5.28 -0.26
CA GLY A 20 4.77 4.51 -1.29
C GLY A 20 4.99 3.05 -0.89
N ARG A 21 5.38 2.78 0.37
CA ARG A 21 5.55 1.41 0.88
C ARG A 21 4.22 0.66 0.96
N LEU A 22 3.16 1.33 1.43
CA LEU A 22 1.82 0.75 1.48
C LEU A 22 1.31 0.41 0.07
N ALA A 23 1.58 1.25 -0.92
CA ALA A 23 1.22 0.98 -2.32
C ALA A 23 1.96 -0.26 -2.87
N MET A 24 3.26 -0.37 -2.63
CA MET A 24 4.04 -1.56 -3.05
C MET A 24 3.52 -2.82 -2.36
N LEU A 25 3.20 -2.77 -1.06
CA LEU A 25 2.62 -3.90 -0.34
C LEU A 25 1.24 -4.27 -0.89
N GLY A 26 0.36 -3.30 -1.15
CA GLY A 26 -0.94 -3.54 -1.75
C GLY A 26 -0.84 -4.22 -3.11
N PHE A 27 0.15 -3.84 -3.93
CA PHE A 27 0.41 -4.47 -5.21
C PHE A 27 0.91 -5.92 -5.06
N VAL A 28 1.86 -6.17 -4.17
CA VAL A 28 2.38 -7.52 -3.90
C VAL A 28 1.29 -8.43 -3.33
N ILE A 29 0.47 -7.92 -2.40
CA ILE A 29 -0.65 -8.66 -1.85
C ILE A 29 -1.67 -8.95 -2.95
N GLY A 30 -2.02 -7.97 -3.79
CA GLY A 30 -2.95 -8.15 -4.92
C GLY A 30 -2.49 -9.24 -5.89
N LEU A 31 -1.23 -9.16 -6.33
CA LEU A 31 -0.62 -10.20 -7.17
C LEU A 31 -0.57 -11.56 -6.45
N GLY A 32 -0.18 -11.58 -5.18
CA GLY A 32 -0.13 -12.80 -4.37
C GLY A 32 -1.51 -13.46 -4.23
N THR A 33 -2.56 -12.67 -3.98
CA THR A 33 -3.93 -13.17 -3.90
C THR A 33 -4.43 -13.67 -5.24
N GLU A 34 -4.06 -13.04 -6.34
CA GLU A 34 -4.38 -13.49 -7.70
C GLU A 34 -3.71 -14.85 -8.01
N LEU A 35 -2.44 -15.02 -7.64
CA LEU A 35 -1.70 -16.27 -7.80
C LEU A 35 -2.24 -17.41 -6.93
N LEU A 36 -2.57 -17.13 -5.66
CA LEU A 36 -3.07 -18.15 -4.72
C LEU A 36 -4.46 -18.65 -5.08
N THR A 37 -5.30 -17.78 -5.65
CA THR A 37 -6.71 -18.11 -5.93
C THR A 37 -6.93 -18.55 -7.38
N GLY A 38 -5.97 -18.29 -8.28
CA GLY A 38 -6.06 -18.67 -9.70
C GLY A 38 -7.22 -18.02 -10.46
N GLN A 39 -7.90 -17.09 -9.81
CA GLN A 39 -9.06 -16.34 -10.24
C GLN A 39 -8.70 -14.89 -9.96
N GLY A 40 -8.61 -14.08 -11.02
CA GLY A 40 -8.27 -12.66 -10.92
C GLY A 40 -9.13 -11.96 -9.86
N ILE A 41 -8.62 -10.86 -9.30
CA ILE A 41 -9.34 -10.06 -8.28
C ILE A 41 -10.80 -9.74 -8.71
N LEU A 42 -11.06 -9.69 -10.03
CA LEU A 42 -12.37 -9.54 -10.65
C LEU A 42 -13.36 -10.68 -10.37
N SER A 43 -12.89 -11.94 -10.36
CA SER A 43 -13.75 -13.10 -10.07
C SER A 43 -14.12 -13.17 -8.58
N GLN A 44 -13.23 -12.76 -7.68
CA GLN A 44 -13.51 -12.71 -6.24
C GLN A 44 -14.51 -11.61 -5.85
N ILE A 45 -14.60 -10.53 -6.62
CA ILE A 45 -15.58 -9.45 -6.42
C ILE A 45 -16.93 -9.79 -7.09
N GLY A 46 -17.07 -10.98 -7.68
CA GLY A 46 -18.33 -11.45 -8.29
C GLY A 46 -18.56 -10.94 -9.72
N LEU A 47 -17.52 -10.46 -10.39
CA LEU A 47 -17.53 -10.11 -11.82
C LEU A 47 -16.84 -11.20 -12.66
N GLY A 48 -17.11 -12.47 -12.34
CA GLY A 48 -16.63 -13.66 -13.05
C GLY A 48 -17.79 -14.54 -13.46
#